data_AF-N8YGF9-F1
#
_entry.id   AF-N8YGF9-F1
#
_cell.length_a   1.000
_cell.length_b   1.000
_cell.length_c   1.000
_cell.angle_alpha   90.00
_cell.angle_beta   90.00
_cell.angle_gamma   90.00
#
_symmetry.space_group_name_H-M   'P 1'
#
loop_
_entity.id
_entity.type
_entity.pdbx_description
1 polymer ?
#
loop_
_entity_poly.entity_id
_entity_poly.type
_entity_poly.pdbx_seq_one_letter_code
_entity_poly.pdbx_strand_id
1 'polypeptide(L)'
;MNSNSAISEQNALQFYRQYSANALLPELDWQKVFGQSELNDVHLRALNTLYQAAVPLALKVFHELNFDVFAPAAYHPQGLGLFDKLAQQEEQFLQVLENESAHLDHGTRHQMWSMLLRGGAVLVFKAWLGHVKSGNSELDKTQFDELSDLLFIKTRPEQLAQRLKVNSQAALTHIFLMHENDVFLDHFNSLETAAMFVDLGVYDAAFLSLRDDRVAEYLKAKGYVTQEQIDDLQCALNPLYCDSLMPKQDCLA
;
A
#
# COMPACT_ATOMS: atom_id res chain seq x y z
N MET A 1 -36.00 -12.11 -15.85
CA MET A 1 -35.86 -11.35 -14.58
C MET A 1 -34.44 -10.79 -14.40
N ASN A 2 -33.75 -10.35 -15.47
CA ASN A 2 -32.33 -9.89 -15.41
C ASN A 2 -32.14 -8.39 -15.70
N SER A 3 -33.21 -7.64 -15.98
CA SER A 3 -33.12 -6.23 -16.38
C SER A 3 -33.09 -5.27 -15.19
N ASN A 4 -33.67 -5.62 -14.05
CA ASN A 4 -33.72 -4.72 -12.88
C ASN A 4 -32.42 -4.71 -12.05
N SER A 5 -31.60 -5.78 -12.09
CA SER A 5 -30.28 -5.81 -11.42
C SER A 5 -29.24 -4.99 -12.20
N ALA A 6 -29.21 -5.11 -13.53
CA ALA A 6 -28.27 -4.35 -14.37
C ALA A 6 -28.53 -2.82 -14.32
N ILE A 7 -29.81 -2.42 -14.24
CA ILE A 7 -30.19 -0.99 -14.12
C ILE A 7 -29.83 -0.45 -12.73
N SER A 8 -29.91 -1.26 -11.66
CA SER A 8 -29.52 -0.84 -10.32
C SER A 8 -28.01 -0.74 -10.14
N GLU A 9 -27.23 -1.66 -10.75
CA GLU A 9 -25.77 -1.57 -10.80
C GLU A 9 -25.28 -0.35 -11.60
N GLN A 10 -25.89 -0.07 -12.77
CA GLN A 10 -25.54 1.12 -13.57
C GLN A 10 -25.90 2.43 -12.86
N ASN A 11 -27.03 2.48 -12.13
CA ASN A 11 -27.40 3.65 -11.34
C ASN A 11 -26.50 3.80 -10.10
N ALA A 12 -26.09 2.72 -9.45
CA ALA A 12 -25.11 2.75 -8.36
C ALA A 12 -23.75 3.26 -8.86
N LEU A 13 -23.27 2.74 -9.99
CA LEU A 13 -22.04 3.20 -10.63
C LEU A 13 -22.11 4.69 -11.05
N GLN A 14 -23.24 5.16 -11.56
CA GLN A 14 -23.45 6.60 -11.84
C GLN A 14 -23.51 7.43 -10.54
N PHE A 15 -24.13 6.92 -9.49
CA PHE A 15 -24.21 7.56 -8.17
C PHE A 15 -22.83 7.67 -7.51
N TYR A 16 -21.96 6.67 -7.66
CA TYR A 16 -20.60 6.72 -7.15
C TYR A 16 -19.65 7.58 -7.99
N ARG A 17 -19.86 7.69 -9.31
CA ARG A 17 -19.20 8.72 -10.14
C ARG A 17 -19.56 10.14 -9.69
N GLN A 18 -20.77 10.35 -9.17
CA GLN A 18 -21.16 11.64 -8.60
C GLN A 18 -20.44 11.93 -7.28
N TYR A 19 -20.12 10.93 -6.45
CA TYR A 19 -19.27 11.12 -5.26
C TYR A 19 -17.83 11.50 -5.61
N SER A 20 -17.23 10.86 -6.62
CA SER A 20 -15.90 11.27 -7.11
C SER A 20 -15.86 12.72 -7.61
N ALA A 21 -17.01 13.26 -8.06
CA ALA A 21 -17.12 14.65 -8.50
C ALA A 21 -17.42 15.64 -7.35
N ASN A 22 -18.00 15.19 -6.23
CA ASN A 22 -18.49 16.05 -5.14
C ASN A 22 -17.63 16.04 -3.85
N ALA A 23 -16.47 15.39 -3.86
CA ALA A 23 -15.44 15.44 -2.80
C ALA A 23 -15.84 14.90 -1.40
N LEU A 24 -16.98 14.24 -1.24
CA LEU A 24 -17.34 13.58 0.02
C LEU A 24 -16.93 12.10 -0.04
N LEU A 25 -15.87 11.75 0.67
CA LEU A 25 -15.43 10.38 0.83
C LEU A 25 -16.36 9.63 1.81
N PRO A 26 -16.83 8.42 1.48
CA PRO A 26 -17.61 7.61 2.42
C PRO A 26 -16.78 7.28 3.67
N GLU A 27 -17.45 7.14 4.81
CA GLU A 27 -16.77 6.71 6.03
C GLU A 27 -16.39 5.23 5.91
N LEU A 28 -15.12 4.90 6.16
CA LEU A 28 -14.63 3.53 6.16
C LEU A 28 -14.42 3.06 7.60
N ASP A 29 -15.03 1.91 7.90
CA ASP A 29 -14.83 1.22 9.18
C ASP A 29 -13.57 0.35 9.09
N TRP A 30 -12.41 0.94 9.38
CA TRP A 30 -11.12 0.25 9.32
C TRP A 30 -11.04 -0.98 10.22
N GLN A 31 -11.76 -0.98 11.35
CA GLN A 31 -11.81 -2.15 12.23
C GLN A 31 -12.58 -3.29 11.59
N LYS A 32 -13.61 -3.02 10.79
CA LYS A 32 -14.25 -4.09 9.99
C LYS A 32 -13.39 -4.54 8.83
N VAL A 33 -12.76 -3.60 8.11
CA VAL A 33 -11.87 -3.93 6.98
C VAL A 33 -10.71 -4.80 7.45
N PHE A 34 -10.08 -4.47 8.58
CA PHE A 34 -8.91 -5.17 9.12
C PHE A 34 -9.22 -5.84 10.46
N GLY A 35 -10.34 -6.57 10.56
CA GLY A 35 -10.83 -7.12 11.84
C GLY A 35 -9.93 -8.13 12.56
N GLN A 36 -8.91 -8.65 11.87
CA GLN A 36 -7.87 -9.50 12.45
C GLN A 36 -6.67 -8.70 13.00
N SER A 37 -6.64 -7.39 12.76
CA SER A 37 -5.56 -6.49 13.19
C SER A 37 -5.97 -5.73 14.45
N GLU A 38 -5.07 -5.63 15.43
CA GLU A 38 -5.31 -4.85 16.65
C GLU A 38 -5.10 -3.34 16.37
N LEU A 39 -6.10 -2.71 15.77
CA LEU A 39 -6.09 -1.27 15.46
C LEU A 39 -6.37 -0.42 16.71
N ASN A 40 -5.49 0.53 17.00
CA ASN A 40 -5.68 1.55 18.02
C ASN A 40 -5.91 2.92 17.37
N ASP A 41 -6.16 3.95 18.20
CA ASP A 41 -6.45 5.32 17.73
C ASP A 41 -5.33 5.92 16.86
N VAL A 42 -4.08 5.51 17.06
CA VAL A 42 -2.94 5.97 16.25
C VAL A 42 -3.05 5.37 14.84
N HIS A 43 -3.34 4.06 14.75
CA HIS A 43 -3.53 3.37 13.47
C HIS A 43 -4.74 3.93 12.72
N LEU A 44 -5.86 4.14 13.41
CA LEU A 44 -7.09 4.68 12.80
C LEU A 44 -6.89 6.09 12.27
N ARG A 45 -6.20 6.96 13.02
CA ARG A 45 -5.87 8.32 12.55
C ARG A 45 -4.92 8.29 11.36
N ALA A 46 -3.93 7.41 11.35
CA ALA A 46 -3.02 7.26 10.22
C ALA A 46 -3.76 6.79 8.95
N LEU A 47 -4.56 5.72 9.04
CA LEU A 47 -5.36 5.22 7.93
C LEU A 47 -6.34 6.26 7.39
N ASN A 48 -7.05 6.97 8.27
CA ASN A 48 -7.96 8.04 7.87
C ASN A 48 -7.22 9.18 7.16
N THR A 49 -6.07 9.60 7.66
CA THR A 49 -5.28 10.69 7.04
C THR A 49 -4.79 10.27 5.65
N LEU A 50 -4.28 9.04 5.52
CA LEU A 50 -3.87 8.49 4.23
C LEU A 50 -5.05 8.38 3.27
N TYR A 51 -6.21 7.94 3.74
CA TYR A 51 -7.42 7.81 2.95
C TYR A 51 -7.91 9.15 2.40
N GLN A 52 -7.98 10.18 3.25
CA GLN A 52 -8.39 11.52 2.90
C GLN A 52 -7.42 12.20 1.92
N ALA A 53 -6.13 11.84 1.95
CA ALA A 53 -5.13 12.38 1.04
C ALA A 53 -5.05 11.61 -0.29
N ALA A 54 -5.00 10.27 -0.25
CA ALA A 54 -4.68 9.43 -1.41
C ALA A 54 -5.86 9.32 -2.39
N VAL A 55 -7.08 9.16 -1.89
CA VAL A 55 -8.24 8.87 -2.75
C VAL A 55 -8.64 10.06 -3.62
N PRO A 56 -8.76 11.29 -3.11
CA PRO A 56 -9.11 12.44 -3.95
C PRO A 56 -8.04 12.71 -5.02
N LEU A 57 -6.76 12.55 -4.67
CA LEU A 57 -5.66 12.67 -5.63
C LEU A 57 -5.78 11.64 -6.75
N ALA A 58 -5.95 10.36 -6.39
CA ALA A 58 -6.08 9.29 -7.38
C ALA A 58 -7.27 9.53 -8.31
N LEU A 59 -8.43 9.92 -7.77
CA LEU A 59 -9.62 10.20 -8.58
C LEU A 59 -9.44 11.38 -9.53
N LYS A 60 -8.78 12.44 -9.08
CA LYS A 60 -8.43 13.58 -9.93
C LYS A 60 -7.55 13.14 -11.10
N VAL A 61 -6.52 12.35 -10.82
CA VAL A 61 -5.56 11.88 -11.82
C VAL A 61 -6.23 10.93 -12.81
N PHE A 62 -7.05 10.00 -12.33
CA PHE A 62 -7.83 9.11 -13.20
C PHE A 62 -8.78 9.88 -14.10
N HIS A 63 -9.44 10.92 -13.59
CA HIS A 63 -10.25 11.81 -14.41
C HIS A 63 -9.42 12.51 -15.51
N GLU A 64 -8.25 13.06 -15.16
CA GLU A 64 -7.34 13.73 -16.11
C GLU A 64 -6.74 12.80 -17.18
N LEU A 65 -6.74 11.49 -16.91
CA LEU A 65 -6.24 10.44 -17.80
C LEU A 65 -7.35 9.74 -18.59
N ASN A 66 -8.62 10.12 -18.36
CA ASN A 66 -9.79 9.37 -18.82
C ASN A 66 -9.71 7.87 -18.46
N PHE A 67 -9.17 7.60 -17.26
CA PHE A 67 -9.08 6.26 -16.70
C PHE A 67 -10.34 5.93 -15.90
N ASP A 68 -11.05 4.87 -16.29
CA ASP A 68 -12.23 4.40 -15.57
C ASP A 68 -11.85 3.19 -14.69
N VAL A 69 -11.63 3.43 -13.40
CA VAL A 69 -11.33 2.38 -12.39
C VAL A 69 -12.43 1.33 -12.23
N PHE A 70 -13.62 1.61 -12.77
CA PHE A 70 -14.76 0.68 -12.77
C PHE A 70 -14.88 -0.11 -14.06
N ALA A 71 -14.09 0.22 -15.09
CA ALA A 71 -14.10 -0.53 -16.34
C ALA A 71 -13.39 -1.89 -16.17
N PRO A 72 -13.78 -2.92 -16.95
CA PRO A 72 -13.09 -4.19 -16.96
C PRO A 72 -11.61 -4.02 -17.34
N ALA A 73 -10.74 -4.86 -16.76
CA ALA A 73 -9.29 -4.80 -16.92
C ALA A 73 -8.75 -4.92 -18.37
N ALA A 74 -9.62 -5.16 -19.36
CA ALA A 74 -9.25 -5.17 -20.77
C ALA A 74 -9.23 -3.77 -21.43
N TYR A 75 -9.73 -2.73 -20.74
CA TYR A 75 -9.85 -1.36 -21.26
C TYR A 75 -8.93 -0.39 -20.52
N HIS A 76 -7.62 -0.68 -20.47
CA HIS A 76 -6.64 0.25 -19.91
C HIS A 76 -6.11 1.18 -21.02
N PRO A 77 -6.22 2.52 -20.88
CA PRO A 77 -5.64 3.46 -21.82
C PRO A 77 -4.10 3.43 -21.71
N GLN A 78 -3.44 2.88 -22.74
CA GLN A 78 -2.00 3.04 -22.94
C GLN A 78 -1.74 4.40 -23.61
N GLY A 79 -1.57 5.46 -22.81
CA GLY A 79 -1.28 6.80 -23.29
C GLY A 79 0.17 7.21 -23.06
N LEU A 80 0.84 7.71 -24.10
CA LEU A 80 2.24 8.22 -24.13
C LEU A 80 2.55 9.43 -23.22
N GLY A 81 1.70 9.75 -22.24
CA GLY A 81 1.92 10.79 -21.22
C GLY A 81 1.40 10.39 -19.82
N LEU A 82 1.02 9.12 -19.64
CA LEU A 82 0.55 8.57 -18.36
C LEU A 82 1.69 8.65 -17.33
N PHE A 83 2.84 8.05 -17.63
CA PHE A 83 3.98 7.99 -16.72
C PHE A 83 4.50 9.37 -16.31
N ASP A 84 4.56 10.33 -17.23
CA ASP A 84 4.99 11.70 -16.91
C ASP A 84 4.01 12.39 -15.95
N LYS A 85 2.70 12.19 -16.15
CA LYS A 85 1.68 12.70 -15.24
C LYS A 85 1.75 12.02 -13.88
N LEU A 86 1.88 10.69 -13.84
CA LEU A 86 2.01 9.89 -12.62
C LEU A 86 3.23 10.32 -11.80
N ALA A 87 4.39 10.48 -12.44
CA ALA A 87 5.62 10.94 -11.80
C ALA A 87 5.49 12.35 -11.17
N GLN A 88 4.67 13.23 -11.76
CA GLN A 88 4.40 14.56 -11.20
C GLN A 88 3.42 14.54 -10.02
N GLN A 89 2.65 13.46 -9.83
CA GLN A 89 1.66 13.39 -8.74
C GLN A 89 2.27 13.14 -7.38
N GLU A 90 3.40 12.43 -7.30
CA GLU A 90 4.01 12.09 -6.01
C GLU A 90 4.32 13.36 -5.20
N GLU A 91 4.88 14.40 -5.84
CA GLU A 91 5.19 15.65 -5.15
C GLU A 91 3.94 16.34 -4.61
N GLN A 92 2.84 16.36 -5.38
CA GLN A 92 1.56 16.91 -4.94
C GLN A 92 1.00 16.08 -3.77
N PHE A 93 1.11 14.75 -3.85
CA PHE A 93 0.68 13.86 -2.79
C PHE A 93 1.42 14.12 -1.50
N LEU A 94 2.75 14.22 -1.57
CA LEU A 94 3.60 14.49 -0.41
C LEU A 94 3.31 15.86 0.20
N GLN A 95 3.03 16.88 -0.61
CA GLN A 95 2.64 18.19 -0.11
C GLN A 95 1.31 18.16 0.64
N VAL A 96 0.31 17.43 0.13
CA VAL A 96 -0.96 17.20 0.84
C VAL A 96 -0.71 16.47 2.15
N LEU A 97 0.06 15.37 2.12
CA LEU A 97 0.38 14.59 3.32
C LEU A 97 1.14 15.41 4.38
N GLU A 98 2.07 16.27 3.96
CA GLU A 98 2.80 17.15 4.88
C GLU A 98 1.84 18.12 5.58
N ASN A 99 0.91 18.73 4.85
CA ASN A 99 -0.09 19.64 5.40
C ASN A 99 -1.07 18.92 6.33
N GLU A 100 -1.65 17.81 5.89
CA GLU A 100 -2.62 17.02 6.65
C GLU A 100 -1.99 16.37 7.89
N SER A 101 -0.70 16.04 7.84
CA SER A 101 -0.01 15.42 8.99
C SER A 101 0.56 16.43 9.99
N ALA A 102 0.69 17.71 9.63
CA ALA A 102 1.39 18.72 10.43
C ALA A 102 0.86 18.88 11.86
N HIS A 103 -0.43 18.64 12.07
CA HIS A 103 -1.12 18.78 13.35
C HIS A 103 -1.23 17.47 14.15
N LEU A 104 -0.83 16.33 13.57
CA LEU A 104 -0.91 15.02 14.20
C LEU A 104 0.23 14.82 15.21
N ASP A 105 0.11 13.85 16.11
CA ASP A 105 1.21 13.48 17.00
C ASP A 105 2.30 12.68 16.26
N HIS A 106 3.49 12.60 16.85
CA HIS A 106 4.63 11.90 16.25
C HIS A 106 4.35 10.42 16.00
N GLY A 107 3.59 9.75 16.88
CA GLY A 107 3.21 8.35 16.72
C GLY A 107 2.35 8.15 15.48
N THR A 108 1.35 9.00 15.25
CA THR A 108 0.52 8.92 14.04
C THR A 108 1.32 9.21 12.78
N ARG A 109 2.18 10.23 12.77
CA ARG A 109 3.05 10.51 11.61
C ARG A 109 4.02 9.37 11.33
N HIS A 110 4.54 8.73 12.36
CA HIS A 110 5.40 7.55 12.23
C HIS A 110 4.65 6.36 11.60
N GLN A 111 3.40 6.10 12.02
CA GLN A 111 2.57 5.07 11.37
C GLN A 111 2.29 5.41 9.91
N MET A 112 1.95 6.66 9.59
CA MET A 112 1.76 7.09 8.20
C MET A 112 3.02 6.85 7.37
N TRP A 113 4.18 7.29 7.86
CA TRP A 113 5.49 7.06 7.21
C TRP A 113 5.74 5.57 6.95
N SER A 114 5.57 4.74 7.99
CA SER A 114 5.79 3.30 7.89
C SER A 114 4.82 2.62 6.92
N MET A 115 3.55 3.03 6.91
CA MET A 115 2.53 2.51 5.98
C MET A 115 2.84 2.94 4.54
N LEU A 116 3.18 4.21 4.30
CA LEU A 116 3.47 4.73 2.96
C LEU A 116 4.62 4.00 2.27
N LEU A 117 5.71 3.74 3.00
CA LEU A 117 6.84 2.97 2.50
C LEU A 117 6.50 1.53 2.13
N ARG A 118 5.35 1.04 2.62
CA ARG A 118 4.86 -0.33 2.44
C ARG A 118 3.54 -0.40 1.65
N GLY A 119 3.22 0.64 0.88
CA GLY A 119 2.06 0.65 -0.03
C GLY A 119 0.74 1.08 0.61
N GLY A 120 0.78 1.78 1.75
CA GLY A 120 -0.42 2.19 2.50
C GLY A 120 -1.40 3.06 1.70
N ALA A 121 -0.91 3.90 0.78
CA ALA A 121 -1.76 4.71 -0.09
C ALA A 121 -2.56 3.86 -1.11
N VAL A 122 -1.91 2.85 -1.71
CA VAL A 122 -2.57 1.86 -2.57
C VAL A 122 -3.63 1.10 -1.77
N LEU A 123 -3.32 0.72 -0.54
CA LEU A 123 -4.21 -0.05 0.32
C LEU A 123 -5.50 0.71 0.69
N VAL A 124 -5.39 1.97 1.12
CA VAL A 124 -6.59 2.77 1.45
C VAL A 124 -7.44 3.05 0.21
N PHE A 125 -6.84 3.16 -0.97
CA PHE A 125 -7.59 3.26 -2.22
C PHE A 125 -8.34 1.96 -2.54
N LYS A 126 -7.69 0.80 -2.36
CA LYS A 126 -8.35 -0.52 -2.54
C LYS A 126 -9.51 -0.72 -1.58
N ALA A 127 -9.40 -0.26 -0.33
CA ALA A 127 -10.50 -0.28 0.63
C ALA A 127 -11.67 0.59 0.18
N TRP A 128 -11.39 1.81 -0.31
CA TRP A 128 -12.41 2.67 -0.87
C TRP A 128 -13.08 2.05 -2.10
N LEU A 129 -12.30 1.51 -3.03
CA LEU A 129 -12.82 0.92 -4.26
C LEU A 129 -13.70 -0.30 -3.95
N GLY A 130 -13.27 -1.15 -3.00
CA GLY A 130 -14.04 -2.29 -2.52
C GLY A 130 -15.38 -1.84 -1.94
N HIS A 131 -15.33 -0.85 -1.03
CA HIS A 131 -16.53 -0.27 -0.44
C HIS A 131 -17.49 0.32 -1.47
N VAL A 132 -16.98 1.04 -2.47
CA VAL A 132 -17.81 1.63 -3.52
C VAL A 132 -18.44 0.56 -4.42
N LYS A 133 -17.74 -0.54 -4.71
CA LYS A 133 -18.26 -1.61 -5.58
C LYS A 133 -19.26 -2.51 -4.87
N SER A 134 -19.01 -2.92 -3.63
CA SER A 134 -19.85 -3.90 -2.92
C SER A 134 -20.79 -3.29 -1.88
N GLY A 135 -20.54 -2.05 -1.45
CA GLY A 135 -21.23 -1.43 -0.32
C GLY A 135 -20.78 -1.95 1.05
N ASN A 136 -19.83 -2.89 1.09
CA ASN A 136 -19.36 -3.54 2.32
C ASN A 136 -17.97 -3.02 2.75
N SER A 137 -17.50 -3.43 3.93
CA SER A 137 -16.14 -3.13 4.43
C SER A 137 -15.14 -4.17 3.92
N GLU A 138 -14.83 -4.14 2.62
CA GLU A 138 -13.98 -5.11 1.92
C GLU A 138 -12.85 -4.42 1.14
N LEU A 139 -11.78 -5.15 0.84
CA LEU A 139 -10.70 -4.68 -0.04
C LEU A 139 -10.96 -5.11 -1.49
N ASP A 140 -10.82 -4.18 -2.43
CA ASP A 140 -10.74 -4.56 -3.84
C ASP A 140 -9.43 -5.31 -4.13
N LYS A 141 -9.54 -6.57 -4.53
CA LYS A 141 -8.39 -7.45 -4.83
C LYS A 141 -7.95 -7.45 -6.29
N THR A 142 -8.61 -6.66 -7.14
CA THR A 142 -8.22 -6.52 -8.55
C THR A 142 -6.80 -5.94 -8.63
N GLN A 143 -5.99 -6.46 -9.54
CA GLN A 143 -4.67 -5.89 -9.83
C GLN A 143 -4.85 -4.70 -10.77
N PHE A 144 -4.25 -3.58 -10.39
CA PHE A 144 -4.20 -2.33 -11.15
C PHE A 144 -2.76 -1.82 -11.08
N ASP A 145 -1.96 -2.14 -12.08
CA ASP A 145 -0.54 -1.75 -12.09
C ASP A 145 -0.39 -0.23 -12.08
N GLU A 146 -1.29 0.49 -12.76
CA GLU A 146 -1.33 1.95 -12.78
C GLU A 146 -1.65 2.56 -11.41
N LEU A 147 -2.40 1.85 -10.55
CA LEU A 147 -2.69 2.31 -9.19
C LEU A 147 -1.44 2.24 -8.32
N SER A 148 -0.65 1.16 -8.47
CA SER A 148 0.64 1.02 -7.82
C SER A 148 1.61 2.11 -8.30
N ASP A 149 1.70 2.33 -9.61
CA ASP A 149 2.55 3.40 -10.17
C ASP A 149 2.16 4.79 -9.68
N LEU A 150 0.86 5.04 -9.44
CA LEU A 150 0.36 6.33 -8.98
C LEU A 150 0.57 6.56 -7.48
N LEU A 151 0.25 5.57 -6.65
CA LEU A 151 0.12 5.75 -5.20
C LEU A 151 1.28 5.15 -4.40
N PHE A 152 2.13 4.33 -5.00
CA PHE A 152 3.30 3.81 -4.29
C PHE A 152 4.41 4.88 -4.29
N ILE A 153 4.71 5.41 -3.09
CA ILE A 153 5.74 6.44 -2.88
C ILE A 153 7.10 5.92 -3.35
N LYS A 154 7.77 6.62 -4.26
CA LYS A 154 9.14 6.31 -4.72
C LYS A 154 10.21 7.10 -3.95
N THR A 155 9.79 8.08 -3.14
CA THR A 155 10.65 8.86 -2.24
C THR A 155 11.37 7.96 -1.24
N ARG A 156 12.67 8.22 -1.05
CA ARG A 156 13.53 7.43 -0.14
C ARG A 156 13.03 7.53 1.31
N PRO A 157 13.22 6.48 2.13
CA PRO A 157 12.67 6.40 3.48
C PRO A 157 13.04 7.58 4.38
N GLU A 158 14.32 7.96 4.40
CA GLU A 158 14.82 9.08 5.20
C GLU A 158 14.32 10.45 4.71
N GLN A 159 14.16 10.61 3.39
CA GLN A 159 13.60 11.85 2.83
C GLN A 159 12.12 11.99 3.18
N LEU A 160 11.36 10.88 3.12
CA LEU A 160 9.96 10.87 3.54
C LEU A 160 9.83 11.13 5.04
N ALA A 161 10.72 10.55 5.86
CA ALA A 161 10.75 10.80 7.31
C ALA A 161 10.97 12.29 7.62
N GLN A 162 11.89 12.94 6.91
CA GLN A 162 12.15 14.38 7.06
C GLN A 162 10.90 15.21 6.70
N ARG A 163 10.25 14.93 5.57
CA ARG A 163 9.02 15.62 5.16
C ARG A 163 7.90 15.49 6.18
N LEU A 164 7.69 14.28 6.69
CA LEU A 164 6.64 14.01 7.68
C LEU A 164 7.09 14.33 9.12
N LYS A 165 8.28 14.91 9.32
CA LYS A 165 8.83 15.25 10.65
C LYS A 165 8.77 14.06 11.61
N VAL A 166 9.27 12.92 11.14
CA VAL A 166 9.35 11.64 11.84
C VAL A 166 10.81 11.33 12.16
N ASN A 167 11.09 10.99 13.42
CA ASN A 167 12.29 10.25 13.77
C ASN A 167 12.14 8.80 13.29
N SER A 168 12.88 8.40 12.24
CA SER A 168 12.85 7.05 11.67
C SER A 168 13.39 5.98 12.65
N GLN A 169 14.27 6.38 13.56
CA GLN A 169 14.90 5.52 14.56
C GLN A 169 14.12 5.46 15.89
N ALA A 170 12.90 6.00 15.93
CA ALA A 170 12.06 5.89 17.10
C ALA A 170 11.67 4.42 17.33
N ALA A 171 11.78 3.95 18.57
CA ALA A 171 11.32 2.62 18.99
C ALA A 171 9.78 2.55 19.06
N LEU A 172 9.13 2.75 17.91
CA LEU A 172 7.69 2.64 17.71
C LEU A 172 7.41 1.38 16.90
N THR A 173 6.21 0.82 17.08
CA THR A 173 5.82 -0.40 16.38
C THR A 173 5.46 -0.13 14.92
N HIS A 174 5.52 -1.16 14.10
CA HIS A 174 5.16 -1.10 12.68
C HIS A 174 4.05 -2.11 12.42
N ILE A 175 2.84 -1.63 12.14
CA ILE A 175 1.69 -2.51 11.98
C ILE A 175 1.72 -3.28 10.64
N PHE A 176 1.27 -4.52 10.69
CA PHE A 176 0.84 -5.31 9.53
C PHE A 176 -0.69 -5.39 9.55
N LEU A 177 -1.29 -5.32 8.37
CA LEU A 177 -2.75 -5.32 8.24
C LEU A 177 -3.22 -6.64 7.64
N MET A 178 -4.07 -7.33 8.38
CA MET A 178 -4.59 -8.64 8.02
C MET A 178 -6.02 -8.50 7.48
N HIS A 179 -6.28 -9.07 6.31
CA HIS A 179 -7.63 -9.16 5.74
C HIS A 179 -7.82 -10.53 5.08
N GLU A 180 -8.79 -11.29 5.59
CA GLU A 180 -9.03 -12.69 5.23
C GLU A 180 -7.81 -13.59 5.50
N ASN A 181 -7.11 -14.02 4.44
CA ASN A 181 -5.91 -14.86 4.52
C ASN A 181 -4.65 -14.11 4.04
N ASP A 182 -4.78 -12.81 3.73
CA ASP A 182 -3.73 -12.01 3.14
C ASP A 182 -3.13 -11.03 4.17
N VAL A 183 -1.81 -10.87 4.11
CA VAL A 183 -1.06 -9.88 4.89
C VAL A 183 -0.74 -8.69 4.00
N PHE A 184 -1.12 -7.50 4.43
CA PHE A 184 -0.85 -6.22 3.77
C PHE A 184 0.21 -5.43 4.53
N LEU A 185 0.81 -4.45 3.81
CA LEU A 185 1.99 -3.70 4.24
C LEU A 185 3.24 -4.59 4.38
N ASP A 186 3.36 -5.55 3.46
CA ASP A 186 4.45 -6.53 3.40
C ASP A 186 5.33 -6.41 2.14
N HIS A 187 5.19 -5.29 1.40
CA HIS A 187 6.05 -4.93 0.27
C HIS A 187 6.79 -3.63 0.62
N PHE A 188 7.86 -3.32 -0.11
CA PHE A 188 8.67 -2.12 0.10
C PHE A 188 8.75 -1.28 -1.19
N ASN A 189 8.80 0.04 -1.05
CA ASN A 189 9.04 0.91 -2.20
C ASN A 189 10.46 0.82 -2.78
N SER A 190 11.44 0.38 -1.98
CA SER A 190 12.83 0.29 -2.41
C SER A 190 13.64 -0.69 -1.56
N LEU A 191 14.82 -1.06 -2.07
CA LEU A 191 15.79 -1.88 -1.35
C LEU A 191 16.31 -1.20 -0.08
N GLU A 192 16.47 0.13 -0.10
CA GLU A 192 16.83 0.92 1.09
C GLU A 192 15.78 0.80 2.18
N THR A 193 14.50 0.78 1.80
CA THR A 193 13.41 0.58 2.75
C THR A 193 13.46 -0.81 3.36
N ALA A 194 13.65 -1.86 2.55
CA ALA A 194 13.81 -3.22 3.06
C ALA A 194 14.96 -3.31 4.10
N ALA A 195 16.12 -2.75 3.79
CA ALA A 195 17.26 -2.71 4.71
C ALA A 195 16.97 -1.90 5.98
N MET A 196 16.32 -0.74 5.86
CA MET A 196 15.93 0.06 7.01
C MET A 196 14.98 -0.71 7.94
N PHE A 197 14.01 -1.44 7.40
CA PHE A 197 13.10 -2.23 8.23
C PHE A 197 13.77 -3.46 8.87
N VAL A 198 14.89 -3.95 8.32
CA VAL A 198 15.80 -4.89 9.01
C VAL A 198 16.51 -4.19 10.17
N ASP A 199 17.06 -2.99 9.96
CA ASP A 199 17.73 -2.21 11.01
C ASP A 199 16.79 -1.89 12.19
N LEU A 200 15.52 -1.62 11.89
CA LEU A 200 14.48 -1.36 12.89
C LEU A 200 13.97 -2.63 13.59
N GLY A 201 14.45 -3.81 13.19
CA GLY A 201 14.07 -5.09 13.77
C GLY A 201 12.64 -5.54 13.42
N VAL A 202 12.05 -4.99 12.35
CA VAL A 202 10.71 -5.35 11.88
C VAL A 202 10.74 -6.64 11.07
N TYR A 203 11.83 -6.85 10.34
CA TYR A 203 12.05 -8.05 9.54
C TYR A 203 13.39 -8.69 9.85
N ASP A 204 13.41 -10.02 9.77
CA ASP A 204 14.64 -10.77 9.73
C ASP A 204 15.26 -10.73 8.32
N ALA A 205 16.56 -10.44 8.25
CA ALA A 205 17.28 -10.28 6.99
C ALA A 205 17.33 -11.58 6.18
N ALA A 206 17.48 -12.73 6.83
CA ALA A 206 17.50 -14.02 6.15
C ALA A 206 16.11 -14.39 5.63
N PHE A 207 15.06 -14.13 6.42
CA PHE A 207 13.69 -14.38 5.99
C PHE A 207 13.29 -13.54 4.76
N LEU A 208 13.61 -12.24 4.75
CA LEU A 208 13.37 -11.39 3.56
C LEU A 208 14.16 -11.89 2.34
N SER A 209 15.41 -12.29 2.55
CA SER A 209 16.28 -12.78 1.48
C SER A 209 15.81 -14.11 0.88
N LEU A 210 15.09 -14.94 1.63
CA LEU A 210 14.46 -16.14 1.08
C LEU A 210 13.29 -15.83 0.15
N ARG A 211 12.63 -14.69 0.33
CA ARG A 211 11.42 -14.33 -0.42
C ARG A 211 11.73 -13.64 -1.75
N ASP A 212 12.75 -12.78 -1.80
CA ASP A 212 13.11 -12.01 -3.00
C ASP A 212 14.63 -11.98 -3.24
N ASP A 213 15.06 -12.42 -4.44
CA ASP A 213 16.48 -12.50 -4.82
C ASP A 213 17.17 -11.14 -4.88
N ARG A 214 16.47 -10.08 -5.29
CA ARG A 214 17.05 -8.72 -5.37
C ARG A 214 17.30 -8.18 -3.96
N VAL A 215 16.38 -8.46 -3.04
CA VAL A 215 16.57 -8.13 -1.62
C VAL A 215 17.73 -8.94 -1.05
N ALA A 216 17.81 -10.24 -1.36
CA ALA A 216 18.93 -11.09 -0.93
C ALA A 216 20.29 -10.56 -1.41
N GLU A 217 20.42 -10.23 -2.69
CA GLU A 217 21.66 -9.66 -3.25
C GLU A 217 22.04 -8.35 -2.58
N TYR A 218 21.06 -7.46 -2.37
CA TYR A 218 21.29 -6.17 -1.74
C TYR A 218 21.71 -6.32 -0.27
N LEU A 219 20.97 -7.12 0.52
CA LEU A 219 21.26 -7.33 1.94
C LEU A 219 22.60 -8.03 2.15
N LYS A 220 22.96 -9.00 1.29
CA LYS A 220 24.30 -9.61 1.28
C LYS A 220 25.39 -8.58 1.00
N ALA A 221 25.21 -7.75 -0.04
CA ALA A 221 26.18 -6.73 -0.40
C ALA A 221 26.38 -5.67 0.71
N LYS A 222 25.36 -5.42 1.53
CA LYS A 222 25.40 -4.53 2.69
C LYS A 222 25.88 -5.19 3.98
N GLY A 223 26.08 -6.51 3.98
CA GLY A 223 26.55 -7.26 5.15
C GLY A 223 25.48 -7.54 6.21
N TYR A 224 24.19 -7.43 5.86
CA TYR A 224 23.08 -7.76 6.77
C TYR A 224 22.88 -9.27 6.94
N VAL A 225 23.28 -10.05 5.94
CA VAL A 225 23.08 -11.50 5.91
C VAL A 225 24.15 -12.16 5.05
N THR A 226 24.50 -13.41 5.37
CA THR A 226 25.39 -14.25 4.54
C THR A 226 24.58 -15.30 3.76
N GLN A 227 25.18 -15.89 2.72
CA GLN A 227 24.53 -17.00 2.01
C GLN A 227 24.28 -18.20 2.94
N GLU A 228 25.22 -18.49 3.84
CA GLU A 228 25.09 -19.57 4.83
C GLU A 228 23.86 -19.39 5.73
N GLN A 229 23.61 -18.18 6.23
CA GLN A 229 22.42 -17.89 7.05
C GLN A 229 21.11 -18.09 6.29
N ILE A 230 21.09 -17.77 5.00
CA ILE A 230 19.92 -17.98 4.13
C ILE A 230 19.70 -19.48 3.93
N ASP A 231 20.76 -20.22 3.59
CA ASP A 231 20.72 -21.65 3.34
C ASP A 231 20.30 -22.44 4.61
N ASP A 232 20.84 -22.06 5.77
CA ASP A 232 20.50 -22.65 7.07
C ASP A 232 19.00 -22.44 7.39
N LEU A 233 18.49 -21.23 7.16
CA LEU A 233 17.07 -20.94 7.37
C LEU A 233 16.19 -21.72 6.37
N GLN A 234 16.62 -21.85 5.11
CA GLN A 234 15.90 -22.66 4.12
C GLN A 234 15.82 -24.13 4.54
N CYS A 235 16.92 -24.69 5.03
CA CYS A 235 16.96 -26.04 5.57
C CYS A 235 16.06 -26.21 6.81
N ALA A 236 16.05 -25.22 7.71
CA ALA A 236 15.22 -25.24 8.90
C ALA A 236 13.71 -25.17 8.58
N LEU A 237 13.33 -24.41 7.55
CA LEU A 237 11.94 -24.26 7.11
C LEU A 237 11.45 -25.43 6.25
N ASN A 238 12.36 -26.17 5.61
CA ASN A 238 12.04 -27.39 4.85
C ASN A 238 12.94 -28.58 5.23
N PRO A 239 12.84 -29.08 6.48
CA PRO A 239 13.76 -30.11 7.00
C PRO A 239 13.57 -31.48 6.33
N LEU A 240 12.44 -31.68 5.63
CA LEU A 240 12.08 -32.92 4.96
C LEU A 240 12.25 -32.85 3.43
N TYR A 241 12.76 -31.72 2.89
CA TYR A 241 12.87 -31.48 1.45
C TYR A 241 11.58 -31.80 0.69
N CYS A 242 10.43 -31.43 1.25
CA CYS A 242 9.17 -31.53 0.54
C CYS A 242 9.16 -30.49 -0.60
N ASP A 243 8.69 -30.87 -1.79
CA ASP A 243 8.72 -30.04 -3.02
C ASP A 243 7.94 -28.72 -2.92
N SER A 244 7.30 -28.41 -1.79
CA SER A 244 6.77 -27.08 -1.50
C SER A 244 7.90 -26.13 -1.11
N LEU A 245 8.70 -25.72 -2.08
CA LEU A 245 9.50 -24.50 -1.95
C LEU A 245 8.53 -23.37 -1.58
N MET A 246 8.83 -22.60 -0.53
CA MET A 246 8.11 -21.34 -0.32
C MET A 246 8.23 -20.56 -1.63
N PRO A 247 7.11 -20.25 -2.31
CA PRO A 247 7.20 -19.56 -3.57
C PRO A 247 7.86 -18.20 -3.32
N LYS A 248 8.87 -17.87 -4.13
CA LYS A 248 9.46 -16.54 -4.09
C LYS A 248 8.35 -15.51 -4.32
N GLN A 249 8.36 -14.45 -3.54
CA GLN A 249 7.41 -13.36 -3.64
C GLN A 249 8.18 -12.08 -3.94
N ASP A 250 7.67 -11.32 -4.90
CA ASP A 250 8.17 -9.98 -5.15
C ASP A 250 7.93 -9.11 -3.90
N CYS A 251 9.01 -8.70 -3.23
CA CYS A 251 8.93 -7.85 -2.04
C CYS A 251 9.06 -6.36 -2.38
N LEU A 252 9.28 -6.02 -3.66
CA LEU A 252 9.42 -4.65 -4.15
C LEU A 252 8.18 -4.25 -4.97
N ALA A 253 7.96 -2.95 -5.09
CA ALA A 253 6.82 -2.37 -5.81
C ALA A 253 7.22 -1.32 -6.85
#